data_AF-A0A2H4UEC6-F1
#
_entry.id   AF-A0A2H4UEC6-F1
#
_cell.length_a   1.000
_cell.length_b   1.000
_cell.length_c   1.000
_cell.angle_alpha   90.00
_cell.angle_beta   90.00
_cell.angle_gamma   90.00
#
_symmetry.space_group_name_H-M   'P 1'
#
loop_
_entity.id
_entity.type
_entity.pdbx_description
1 polymer ?
#
loop_
_entity_poly.entity_id
_entity_poly.type
_entity_poly.pdbx_seq_one_letter_code
_entity_poly.pdbx_strand_id
1 'polypeptide(L)'
;MVRKLLTPISHYLNDDDVTEIIFNKPGVAYLKTTNGDRREDVPDLTESNMNELLRAIAVYNQTKESSLNYFILPDGERCTVIRSPAAFKGYYGFIIRKFMSISKTLPQYVNDGAFENTKNASFHIMTPELIEKHLNHAEGLRIDEDDAELLDLLYHKKYERFFERAIQLQKILLYRVLQRQVKQHSCEPFLNTWIKKPVY
;
A
#
# COMPACT_ATOMS: atom_id res chain seq x y z
N MET A 1 0.75 -18.43 -20.56
CA MET A 1 -0.71 -18.60 -20.41
C MET A 1 -1.36 -17.39 -19.73
N VAL A 2 -0.95 -17.01 -18.50
CA VAL A 2 -1.52 -15.87 -17.75
C VAL A 2 -1.53 -14.56 -18.54
N ARG A 3 -0.41 -14.14 -19.14
CA ARG A 3 -0.32 -12.87 -19.92
C ARG A 3 -1.33 -12.78 -21.06
N LYS A 4 -1.61 -13.90 -21.74
CA LYS A 4 -2.61 -13.93 -22.82
C LYS A 4 -4.02 -13.60 -22.30
N LEU A 5 -4.37 -14.05 -21.11
CA LEU A 5 -5.65 -13.75 -20.46
C LEU A 5 -5.72 -12.31 -19.91
N LEU A 6 -4.58 -11.66 -19.68
CA LEU A 6 -4.48 -10.26 -19.27
C LEU A 6 -4.50 -9.27 -20.45
N THR A 7 -4.54 -9.75 -21.71
CA THR A 7 -4.55 -8.90 -22.91
C THR A 7 -5.58 -7.76 -22.85
N PRO A 8 -6.83 -7.97 -22.38
CA PRO A 8 -7.83 -6.89 -22.32
C PRO A 8 -7.47 -5.69 -21.43
N ILE A 9 -6.50 -5.86 -20.53
CA ILE A 9 -6.03 -4.81 -19.61
C ILE A 9 -4.54 -4.54 -19.76
N SER A 10 -3.91 -5.08 -20.81
CA SER A 10 -2.47 -4.96 -21.04
C SER A 10 -2.03 -3.51 -21.21
N HIS A 11 -2.84 -2.66 -21.84
CA HIS A 11 -2.57 -1.24 -21.97
C HIS A 11 -2.56 -0.53 -20.62
N TYR A 12 -3.47 -0.87 -19.69
CA TYR A 12 -3.45 -0.34 -18.33
C TYR A 12 -2.27 -0.87 -17.51
N LEU A 13 -1.89 -2.14 -17.71
CA LEU A 13 -0.71 -2.71 -17.06
C LEU A 13 0.57 -2.00 -17.51
N ASN A 14 0.63 -1.56 -18.77
CA ASN A 14 1.77 -0.84 -19.34
C ASN A 14 1.71 0.69 -19.18
N ASP A 15 0.59 1.25 -18.69
CA ASP A 15 0.45 2.70 -18.47
C ASP A 15 1.14 3.12 -17.16
N ASP A 16 2.26 3.83 -17.25
CA ASP A 16 3.06 4.28 -16.10
C ASP A 16 2.30 5.17 -15.11
N ASP A 17 1.21 5.83 -15.53
CA ASP A 17 0.36 6.60 -14.61
C ASP A 17 -0.52 5.67 -13.76
N VAL A 18 -0.83 4.46 -14.23
CA VAL A 18 -1.63 3.48 -13.48
C VAL A 18 -0.76 2.78 -12.44
N THR A 19 -1.24 2.83 -11.20
CA THR A 19 -0.60 2.21 -10.02
C THR A 19 -1.33 0.94 -9.57
N GLU A 20 -2.66 0.94 -9.65
CA GLU A 20 -3.50 -0.21 -9.30
C GLU A 20 -4.67 -0.34 -10.28
N ILE A 21 -5.09 -1.58 -10.57
CA ILE A 21 -6.26 -1.93 -11.38
C ILE A 21 -7.20 -2.75 -10.50
N ILE A 22 -8.42 -2.28 -10.31
CA ILE A 22 -9.39 -2.89 -9.39
C ILE A 22 -10.66 -3.25 -10.14
N PHE A 23 -11.05 -4.52 -10.09
CA PHE A 23 -12.37 -4.98 -10.47
C PHE A 23 -13.16 -5.27 -9.19
N ASN A 24 -14.31 -4.63 -9.05
CA ASN A 24 -15.29 -4.96 -8.00
C ASN A 24 -16.44 -5.84 -8.55
N LYS A 25 -16.60 -5.81 -9.87
CA LYS A 25 -17.53 -6.62 -10.65
C LYS A 25 -16.89 -6.91 -12.01
N PRO A 26 -17.28 -7.99 -12.69
CA PRO A 26 -16.84 -8.26 -14.05
C PRO A 26 -17.18 -7.11 -15.00
N GLY A 27 -16.33 -6.89 -16.00
CA GLY A 27 -16.57 -5.92 -17.07
C GLY A 27 -16.23 -4.47 -16.75
N VAL A 28 -15.86 -4.11 -15.51
CA VAL A 28 -15.58 -2.71 -15.12
C VAL A 28 -14.32 -2.62 -14.27
N ALA A 29 -13.32 -1.89 -14.78
CA ALA A 29 -12.08 -1.59 -14.10
C ALA A 29 -12.14 -0.21 -13.44
N TYR A 30 -11.60 -0.12 -12.22
CA TYR A 30 -11.28 1.13 -11.54
C TYR A 30 -9.76 1.24 -11.45
N LEU A 31 -9.20 2.23 -12.13
CA LEU A 31 -7.77 2.48 -12.21
C LEU A 31 -7.38 3.53 -11.17
N LYS A 32 -6.42 3.20 -10.31
CA LYS A 32 -5.76 4.17 -9.44
C LYS A 32 -4.58 4.77 -10.19
N THR A 33 -4.55 6.07 -10.35
CA THR A 33 -3.45 6.77 -11.01
C THR A 33 -2.81 7.83 -10.11
N THR A 34 -1.69 8.41 -10.55
CA THR A 34 -1.08 9.53 -9.83
C THR A 34 -1.93 10.80 -9.90
N ASN A 35 -2.79 10.91 -10.92
CA ASN A 35 -3.64 12.07 -11.19
C ASN A 35 -5.11 11.90 -10.73
N GLY A 36 -5.45 10.74 -10.15
CA GLY A 36 -6.80 10.44 -9.65
C GLY A 36 -7.34 9.09 -10.12
N ASP A 37 -8.59 8.80 -9.74
CA ASP A 37 -9.22 7.54 -10.10
C ASP A 37 -9.90 7.64 -11.48
N ARG A 38 -9.77 6.59 -12.30
CA ARG A 38 -10.47 6.45 -13.59
C ARG A 38 -11.34 5.20 -13.58
N ARG A 39 -12.53 5.27 -14.19
CA ARG A 39 -13.40 4.12 -14.40
C ARG A 39 -13.40 3.78 -15.88
N GLU A 40 -13.11 2.53 -16.20
CA GLU A 40 -13.04 2.03 -17.57
C GLU A 40 -13.91 0.80 -17.74
N ASP A 41 -14.63 0.73 -18.87
CA ASP A 41 -15.40 -0.44 -19.24
C ASP A 41 -14.48 -1.43 -19.98
N VAL A 42 -14.45 -2.68 -19.51
CA VAL A 42 -13.59 -3.76 -20.01
C VAL A 42 -14.48 -4.99 -20.24
N PRO A 43 -15.41 -4.95 -21.21
CA PRO A 43 -16.46 -5.96 -21.37
C PRO A 43 -15.91 -7.38 -21.62
N ASP A 44 -14.69 -7.49 -22.14
CA ASP A 44 -14.00 -8.75 -22.37
C ASP A 44 -13.62 -9.48 -21.08
N LEU A 45 -13.53 -8.79 -19.93
CA LEU A 45 -13.31 -9.42 -18.63
C LEU A 45 -14.63 -9.78 -17.97
N THR A 46 -15.33 -10.75 -18.58
CA THR A 46 -16.53 -11.39 -18.01
C THR A 46 -16.19 -12.25 -16.79
N GLU A 47 -17.20 -12.66 -16.03
CA GLU A 47 -17.00 -13.56 -14.88
C GLU A 47 -16.30 -14.87 -15.28
N SER A 48 -16.67 -15.43 -16.44
CA SER A 48 -16.03 -16.64 -16.97
C SER A 48 -14.54 -16.41 -17.22
N ASN A 49 -14.20 -15.33 -17.94
CA ASN A 49 -12.82 -15.03 -18.31
C ASN A 49 -11.97 -14.69 -17.07
N MET A 50 -12.55 -14.00 -16.09
CA MET A 50 -11.89 -13.73 -14.81
C MET A 50 -11.65 -15.01 -14.00
N ASN A 51 -12.57 -15.98 -14.02
CA ASN A 51 -12.38 -17.28 -13.38
C ASN A 51 -11.32 -18.14 -14.07
N GLU A 52 -11.23 -18.08 -15.40
CA GLU A 52 -10.14 -18.71 -16.16
C GLU A 52 -8.79 -18.05 -15.84
N LEU A 53 -8.75 -16.72 -15.75
CA LEU A 53 -7.58 -15.97 -15.33
C LEU A 53 -7.14 -16.36 -13.92
N LEU A 54 -8.08 -16.45 -12.97
CA LEU A 54 -7.81 -16.88 -11.60
C LEU A 54 -7.18 -18.28 -11.56
N ARG A 55 -7.75 -19.26 -12.28
CA ARG A 55 -7.18 -20.61 -12.40
C ARG A 55 -5.76 -20.58 -12.95
N ALA A 56 -5.54 -19.83 -14.02
CA ALA A 56 -4.22 -19.70 -14.64
C ALA A 56 -3.19 -19.09 -13.68
N ILE A 57 -3.58 -18.07 -12.91
CA ILE A 57 -2.72 -17.44 -11.89
C ILE A 57 -2.43 -18.40 -10.74
N ALA A 58 -3.43 -19.16 -10.28
CA ALA A 58 -3.27 -20.14 -9.21
C ALA A 58 -2.26 -21.24 -9.60
N VAL A 59 -2.37 -21.77 -10.83
CA VAL A 59 -1.40 -22.72 -11.40
C VAL A 59 0.00 -22.10 -11.46
N TYR A 60 0.13 -20.85 -11.94
CA TYR A 60 1.41 -20.15 -12.00
C TYR A 60 2.06 -20.00 -10.61
N ASN A 61 1.27 -19.68 -9.59
CA ASN A 61 1.72 -19.54 -8.21
C ASN A 61 1.82 -20.89 -7.45
N GLN A 62 1.59 -22.02 -8.13
CA GLN A 62 1.63 -23.38 -7.54
C GLN A 62 0.74 -23.52 -6.29
N THR A 63 -0.42 -22.86 -6.31
CA THR A 63 -1.34 -22.83 -5.17
C THR A 63 -2.77 -23.05 -5.64
N LYS A 64 -3.67 -23.30 -4.69
CA LYS A 64 -5.09 -23.55 -4.96
C LYS A 64 -5.90 -22.26 -4.80
N GLU A 65 -6.97 -22.17 -5.58
CA GLU A 65 -7.96 -21.12 -5.42
C GLU A 65 -8.70 -21.28 -4.08
N SER A 66 -8.92 -20.17 -3.38
CA SER A 66 -9.70 -20.06 -2.15
C SER A 66 -10.66 -18.87 -2.28
N SER A 67 -11.35 -18.48 -1.21
CA SER A 67 -12.20 -17.28 -1.20
C SER A 67 -11.40 -15.98 -1.11
N LEU A 68 -10.14 -16.05 -0.66
CA LEU A 68 -9.20 -14.95 -0.57
C LEU A 68 -7.80 -15.46 -0.92
N ASN A 69 -7.27 -15.01 -2.06
CA ASN A 69 -5.94 -15.36 -2.53
C ASN A 69 -5.05 -14.14 -2.70
N TYR A 70 -3.76 -14.33 -2.43
CA TYR A 70 -2.69 -13.39 -2.75
C TYR A 70 -1.73 -14.07 -3.71
N PHE A 71 -1.46 -13.42 -4.83
CA PHE A 71 -0.69 -13.96 -5.94
C PHE A 71 0.34 -12.95 -6.45
N ILE A 72 1.30 -13.46 -7.20
CA ILE A 72 2.22 -12.67 -8.02
C ILE A 72 1.94 -13.00 -9.49
N LEU A 73 1.86 -11.97 -10.33
CA LEU A 73 1.74 -12.08 -11.78
C LEU A 73 3.14 -12.22 -12.41
N PRO A 74 3.24 -12.65 -13.69
CA PRO A 74 4.54 -12.97 -14.30
C PRO A 74 5.61 -11.86 -14.29
N ASP A 75 5.24 -10.58 -14.19
CA ASP A 75 6.18 -9.45 -14.26
C ASP A 75 6.31 -8.78 -12.88
N GLY A 76 5.91 -9.49 -11.82
CA GLY A 76 6.08 -9.06 -10.43
C GLY A 76 4.93 -8.23 -9.86
N GLU A 77 3.88 -7.94 -10.64
CA GLU A 77 2.69 -7.28 -10.10
C GLU A 77 2.02 -8.18 -9.06
N ARG A 78 1.49 -7.58 -7.99
CA ARG A 78 0.78 -8.32 -6.95
C ARG A 78 -0.69 -8.37 -7.30
N CYS A 79 -1.31 -9.53 -7.17
CA CYS A 79 -2.72 -9.73 -7.46
C CYS A 79 -3.44 -10.29 -6.23
N THR A 80 -4.47 -9.60 -5.75
CA THR A 80 -5.35 -10.08 -4.70
C THR A 80 -6.71 -10.42 -5.30
N VAL A 81 -7.23 -11.61 -5.01
CA VAL A 81 -8.55 -12.04 -5.47
C VAL A 81 -9.42 -12.38 -4.27
N ILE A 82 -10.62 -11.80 -4.22
CA ILE A 82 -11.60 -11.93 -3.15
C ILE A 82 -12.95 -12.31 -3.75
N ARG A 83 -13.53 -13.41 -3.29
CA ARG A 83 -14.83 -13.93 -3.75
C ARG A 83 -15.60 -14.55 -2.59
N SER A 84 -16.88 -14.83 -2.82
CA SER A 84 -17.72 -15.57 -1.85
C SER A 84 -17.06 -16.88 -1.42
N PRO A 85 -17.11 -17.26 -0.12
CA PRO A 85 -17.80 -16.60 0.99
C PRO A 85 -17.03 -15.46 1.70
N ALA A 86 -15.81 -15.09 1.29
CA ALA A 86 -15.06 -14.00 1.94
C ALA A 86 -15.60 -12.59 1.60
N ALA A 87 -16.44 -12.49 0.57
CA ALA A 87 -17.16 -11.29 0.19
C ALA A 87 -18.63 -11.63 -0.14
N PHE A 88 -19.47 -10.60 -0.21
CA PHE A 88 -20.88 -10.75 -0.59
C PHE A 88 -21.04 -11.45 -1.94
N LYS A 89 -22.11 -12.24 -2.09
CA LYS A 89 -22.41 -12.93 -3.35
C LYS A 89 -22.57 -11.89 -4.48
N GLY A 90 -21.91 -12.14 -5.61
CA GLY A 90 -21.90 -11.23 -6.77
C GLY A 90 -20.79 -10.16 -6.72
N TYR A 91 -20.10 -10.01 -5.59
CA TYR A 91 -18.86 -9.23 -5.53
C TYR A 91 -17.68 -10.08 -6.01
N TYR A 92 -16.86 -9.50 -6.90
CA TYR A 92 -15.65 -10.13 -7.40
C TYR A 92 -14.50 -9.13 -7.29
N GLY A 93 -13.77 -9.20 -6.18
CA GLY A 93 -12.61 -8.35 -5.94
C GLY A 93 -11.41 -8.92 -6.67
N PHE A 94 -10.93 -8.24 -7.71
CA PHE A 94 -9.68 -8.59 -8.40
C PHE A 94 -8.81 -7.34 -8.46
N ILE A 95 -7.74 -7.32 -7.67
CA ILE A 95 -6.94 -6.12 -7.42
C ILE A 95 -5.51 -6.41 -7.86
N ILE A 96 -5.07 -5.77 -8.94
CA ILE A 96 -3.69 -5.83 -9.41
C ILE A 96 -2.98 -4.55 -8.96
N ARG A 97 -1.87 -4.71 -8.25
CA ARG A 97 -1.01 -3.62 -7.80
C ARG A 97 0.30 -3.71 -8.55
N LYS A 98 0.55 -2.72 -9.41
CA LYS A 98 1.80 -2.64 -10.17
C LYS A 98 2.96 -2.37 -9.22
N PHE A 99 4.12 -2.90 -9.58
CA PHE A 99 5.37 -2.46 -8.95
C PHE A 99 5.68 -1.07 -9.50
N MET A 100 5.53 -0.02 -8.67
CA MET A 100 5.97 1.31 -9.08
C MET A 100 7.50 1.33 -9.08
N SER A 101 8.09 1.58 -10.24
CA SER A 101 9.54 1.64 -10.48
C SER A 101 10.20 2.90 -9.93
N ILE A 102 9.48 3.76 -9.22
CA ILE A 102 10.06 4.98 -8.61
C ILE A 102 10.87 4.57 -7.37
N SER A 103 12.11 4.14 -7.61
CA SER A 103 13.16 4.01 -6.59
C SER A 103 13.93 5.32 -6.49
N LYS A 104 13.47 6.23 -5.62
CA LYS A 104 14.26 7.41 -5.27
C LYS A 104 15.29 7.06 -4.21
N THR A 105 16.51 7.56 -4.37
CA THR A 105 17.54 7.50 -3.33
C THR A 105 17.21 8.50 -2.21
N LEU A 106 17.77 8.29 -1.00
CA LEU A 106 17.57 9.23 0.11
C LEU A 106 17.98 10.68 -0.28
N PRO A 107 19.13 10.93 -0.96
CA PRO A 107 19.47 12.27 -1.43
C PRO A 107 18.44 12.87 -2.40
N GLN A 108 17.81 12.06 -3.26
CA GLN A 108 16.75 12.55 -4.15
C GLN A 108 15.51 12.97 -3.35
N TYR A 109 15.13 12.23 -2.30
CA TYR A 109 14.04 12.63 -1.41
C TYR A 109 14.34 13.95 -0.68
N VAL A 110 15.58 14.13 -0.21
CA VAL A 110 16.01 15.38 0.45
C VAL A 110 15.92 16.54 -0.53
N ASN A 111 16.45 16.38 -1.75
CA ASN A 111 16.44 17.42 -2.78
C ASN A 111 15.02 17.80 -3.24
N ASP A 112 14.09 16.84 -3.24
CA ASP A 112 12.68 17.09 -3.56
C ASP A 112 11.90 17.72 -2.40
N GLY A 113 12.57 18.09 -1.30
CA GLY A 113 11.95 18.73 -0.15
C GLY A 113 11.05 17.79 0.66
N ALA A 114 11.22 16.47 0.57
CA ALA A 114 10.34 15.49 1.21
C ALA A 114 10.23 15.67 2.74
N PHE A 115 11.25 16.27 3.36
CA PHE A 115 11.32 16.48 4.81
C PHE A 115 10.99 17.91 5.26
N GLU A 116 10.68 18.85 4.34
CA GLU A 116 10.44 20.25 4.69
C GLU A 116 9.20 20.44 5.57
N ASN A 117 8.17 19.63 5.34
CA ASN A 117 6.88 19.69 6.04
C ASN A 117 6.68 18.55 7.03
N THR A 118 7.76 17.92 7.49
CA THR A 118 7.67 16.80 8.44
C THR A 118 7.23 17.26 9.83
N LYS A 119 6.28 16.52 10.40
CA LYS A 119 5.84 16.68 11.79
C LYS A 119 6.12 15.39 12.54
N ASN A 120 6.78 15.51 13.68
CA ASN A 120 6.91 14.40 14.61
C ASN A 120 5.54 14.17 15.28
N ALA A 121 4.92 13.02 14.98
CA ALA A 121 3.60 12.65 15.49
C ALA A 121 3.67 11.75 16.73
N SER A 122 4.87 11.53 17.30
CA SER A 122 5.05 10.74 18.51
C SER A 122 4.29 11.37 19.68
N PHE A 123 3.55 10.54 20.42
CA PHE A 123 2.85 10.95 21.64
C PHE A 123 3.80 11.49 22.72
N HIS A 124 5.03 10.96 22.74
CA HIS A 124 6.08 11.38 23.64
C HIS A 124 7.29 11.82 22.83
N ILE A 125 7.59 13.13 22.85
CA ILE A 125 8.76 13.68 22.17
C ILE A 125 9.95 13.53 23.11
N MET A 126 10.95 12.76 22.68
CA MET A 126 12.18 12.54 23.43
C MET A 126 13.07 13.79 23.29
N THR A 127 13.09 14.64 24.32
CA THR A 127 14.03 15.78 24.41
C THR A 127 15.44 15.25 24.75
N PRO A 128 16.52 16.01 24.48
CA PRO A 128 17.88 15.58 24.85
C PRO A 128 18.02 15.21 26.34
N GLU A 129 17.37 15.96 27.23
CA GLU A 129 17.33 15.68 28.67
C GLU A 129 16.64 14.35 29.00
N LEU A 130 15.52 14.04 28.33
CA LEU A 130 14.81 12.76 28.51
C LEU A 130 15.62 11.59 27.92
N ILE A 131 16.27 11.79 26.78
CA ILE A 131 17.17 10.80 26.17
C ILE A 131 18.28 10.45 27.15
N GLU A 132 18.97 11.44 27.72
CA GLU A 132 20.03 11.22 28.71
C GLU A 132 19.49 10.49 29.96
N LYS A 133 18.31 10.87 30.46
CA LYS A 133 17.68 10.20 31.60
C LYS A 133 17.42 8.71 31.33
N HIS A 134 16.92 8.37 30.14
CA HIS A 134 16.60 6.99 29.75
C HIS A 134 17.85 6.17 29.40
N LEU A 135 18.88 6.80 28.85
CA LEU A 135 20.19 6.18 28.61
C LEU A 135 20.86 5.79 29.92
N ASN A 136 20.77 6.65 30.95
CA ASN A 136 21.31 6.40 32.29
C ASN A 136 20.45 5.45 33.16
N HIS A 137 19.42 4.81 32.59
CA HIS A 137 18.55 3.81 33.25
C HIS A 137 17.84 4.32 34.51
N ALA A 138 17.59 5.62 34.62
CA ALA A 138 17.01 6.21 35.82
C ALA A 138 15.52 5.82 36.03
N GLU A 139 14.77 5.55 34.96
CA GLU A 139 13.37 5.11 35.02
C GLU A 139 12.97 4.23 33.82
N GLY A 140 12.43 3.03 34.11
CA GLY A 140 11.49 2.23 33.31
C GLY A 140 11.82 1.90 31.85
N LEU A 141 11.95 2.91 31.00
CA LEU A 141 12.28 2.78 29.58
C LEU A 141 13.80 2.89 29.41
N ARG A 142 14.43 1.79 29.01
CA ARG A 142 15.85 1.76 28.66
C ARG A 142 15.98 1.92 27.15
N ILE A 143 16.74 2.93 26.73
CA ILE A 143 17.18 3.09 25.35
C ILE A 143 18.67 2.75 25.27
N ASP A 144 19.10 2.18 24.16
CA ASP A 144 20.52 1.98 23.87
C ASP A 144 21.14 3.26 23.27
N GLU A 145 22.47 3.27 23.14
CA GLU A 145 23.21 4.41 22.60
C GLU A 145 22.82 4.71 21.13
N ASP A 146 22.54 3.66 20.36
CA ASP A 146 22.13 3.76 18.96
C ASP A 146 20.75 4.43 18.82
N ASP A 147 19.77 4.03 19.64
CA ASP A 147 18.45 4.63 19.69
C ASP A 147 18.51 6.06 20.25
N ALA A 148 19.39 6.33 21.22
CA ALA A 148 19.62 7.68 21.73
C ALA A 148 20.13 8.62 20.63
N GLU A 149 21.09 8.18 19.81
CA GLU A 149 21.58 8.94 18.64
C GLU A 149 20.44 9.24 17.67
N LEU A 150 19.64 8.23 17.32
CA LEU A 150 18.51 8.38 16.40
C LEU A 150 17.43 9.33 16.95
N LEU A 151 17.11 9.24 18.24
CA LEU A 151 16.14 10.12 18.88
C LEU A 151 16.63 11.57 18.92
N ASP A 152 17.93 11.81 19.14
CA ASP A 152 18.52 13.16 19.09
C ASP A 152 18.46 13.75 17.67
N LEU A 153 18.81 12.95 16.65
CA LEU A 153 18.71 13.36 15.25
C LEU A 153 17.26 13.69 14.86
N LEU A 154 16.30 12.90 15.34
CA LEU A 154 14.87 13.12 15.12
C LEU A 154 14.38 14.40 15.80
N TYR A 155 14.81 14.65 17.04
CA TYR A 155 14.48 15.87 17.80
C TYR A 155 14.96 17.13 17.08
N HIS A 156 16.21 17.11 16.59
CA HIS A 156 16.81 18.21 15.84
C HIS A 156 16.38 18.29 14.37
N LYS A 157 15.40 17.47 13.94
CA LYS A 157 14.89 17.41 12.56
C LYS A 157 15.96 17.13 11.51
N LYS A 158 17.04 16.43 11.88
CA LYS A 158 18.12 16.02 10.97
C LYS A 158 17.72 14.73 10.24
N TYR A 159 16.65 14.77 9.47
CA TYR A 159 16.00 13.58 8.89
C TYR A 159 16.90 12.79 7.94
N GLU A 160 17.69 13.46 7.11
CA GLU A 160 18.65 12.77 6.22
C GLU A 160 19.61 11.90 7.02
N ARG A 161 20.30 12.49 8.02
CA ARG A 161 21.20 11.77 8.91
C ARG A 161 20.50 10.69 9.72
N PHE A 162 19.29 10.96 10.20
CA PHE A 162 18.46 9.98 10.90
C PHE A 162 18.24 8.72 10.05
N PHE A 163 17.83 8.87 8.79
CA PHE A 163 17.59 7.73 7.91
C PHE A 163 18.90 7.03 7.50
N GLU A 164 19.98 7.76 7.23
CA GLU A 164 21.31 7.17 7.00
C GLU A 164 21.74 6.27 8.15
N ARG A 165 21.67 6.79 9.38
CA ARG A 165 22.06 6.04 10.58
C ARG A 165 21.12 4.88 10.85
N ALA A 166 19.80 5.06 10.72
CA ALA A 166 18.83 3.97 10.90
C ALA A 166 19.08 2.80 9.93
N ILE A 167 19.45 3.10 8.68
CA ILE A 167 19.81 2.07 7.68
C ILE A 167 21.12 1.37 8.06
N GLN A 168 22.15 2.12 8.46
CA GLN A 168 23.43 1.56 8.90
C GLN A 168 23.28 0.64 10.13
N LEU A 169 22.41 1.04 11.05
CA LEU A 169 22.05 0.30 12.27
C LEU A 169 21.04 -0.82 12.01
N GLN A 170 20.65 -1.06 10.74
CA GLN A 170 19.69 -2.09 10.33
C GLN A 170 18.34 -2.01 11.06
N LYS A 171 17.92 -0.79 11.46
CA LYS A 171 16.61 -0.58 12.08
C LYS A 171 15.51 -0.80 11.04
N ILE A 172 14.41 -1.41 11.46
CA ILE A 172 13.26 -1.66 10.59
C ILE A 172 12.52 -0.35 10.34
N LEU A 173 12.54 0.13 9.10
CA LEU A 173 11.82 1.33 8.68
C LEU A 173 10.51 0.94 7.98
N LEU A 174 9.38 1.33 8.57
CA LEU A 174 8.07 1.19 7.95
C LEU A 174 7.63 2.55 7.41
N TYR A 175 7.58 2.69 6.09
CA TYR A 175 7.00 3.86 5.45
C TYR A 175 5.65 3.52 4.83
N ARG A 176 4.69 4.43 4.97
CA ARG A 176 3.37 4.32 4.34
C ARG A 176 3.07 5.62 3.61
N VAL A 177 2.94 5.54 2.30
CA VAL A 177 2.42 6.66 1.50
C VAL A 177 0.91 6.72 1.74
N LEU A 178 0.48 7.76 2.45
CA LEU A 178 -0.94 8.06 2.60
C LEU A 178 -1.40 8.77 1.32
N GLN A 179 -1.95 8.00 0.38
CA GLN A 179 -2.71 8.62 -0.71
C GLN A 179 -3.91 9.33 -0.08
N ARG A 180 -3.94 10.67 -0.19
CA ARG A 180 -5.14 11.44 0.10
C ARG A 180 -6.20 10.95 -0.89
N GLN A 181 -7.20 10.22 -0.39
CA GLN A 181 -8.44 10.07 -1.14
C GLN A 181 -9.00 11.49 -1.30
N VAL A 182 -8.92 12.02 -2.51
CA VAL A 182 -9.73 13.18 -2.88
C VAL A 182 -11.17 12.72 -2.64
N LYS A 183 -11.88 13.36 -1.70
CA LYS A 183 -13.32 13.15 -1.52
C LYS A 183 -14.01 13.63 -2.79
N GLN A 184 -14.08 12.77 -3.81
CA GLN A 184 -14.99 12.97 -4.92
C GLN A 184 -16.41 12.68 -4.41
N HIS A 185 -17.19 13.76 -4.31
CA HIS A 185 -18.63 13.70 -4.13
C HIS A 185 -19.26 13.11 -5.41
N SER A 186 -19.37 11.78 -5.49
CA SER A 186 -20.41 11.05 -6.25
C SER A 186 -20.06 9.57 -6.36
N CYS A 187 -20.04 8.84 -5.24
CA CYS A 187 -20.14 7.39 -5.24
C CYS A 187 -20.58 6.90 -3.85
N GLU A 188 -21.80 7.26 -3.46
CA GLU A 188 -22.55 6.54 -2.43
C GLU A 188 -24.03 6.55 -2.82
N PRO A 189 -24.70 5.39 -2.73
CA PRO A 189 -25.06 4.86 -1.42
C PRO A 189 -24.77 3.37 -1.29
N PHE A 190 -23.59 2.99 -0.79
CA PHE A 190 -23.39 1.59 -0.33
C PHE A 190 -22.55 1.44 0.95
N LEU A 191 -21.81 2.46 1.39
CA LEU A 191 -20.99 2.37 2.62
C LEU A 191 -21.63 3.06 3.85
N ASN A 192 -22.55 4.00 3.66
CA ASN A 192 -23.14 4.79 4.76
C ASN A 192 -24.26 4.13 5.60
N THR A 193 -24.63 2.87 5.36
CA THR A 193 -25.67 2.17 6.15
C THR A 193 -25.16 1.32 7.32
N TRP A 194 -23.84 1.17 7.51
CA TRP A 194 -23.28 0.15 8.40
C TRP A 194 -22.70 0.63 9.75
N ILE A 195 -22.78 1.92 10.10
CA ILE A 195 -22.20 2.45 11.36
C ILE A 195 -23.25 2.86 12.42
N LYS A 196 -24.55 2.64 12.19
CA LYS A 196 -25.54 2.88 13.26
C LYS A 196 -26.60 1.80 13.35
N LYS A 197 -26.31 0.79 14.18
CA LYS A 197 -27.21 0.28 15.24
C LYS A 197 -26.50 -0.83 16.04
N PRO A 198 -26.24 -0.64 17.35
CA PRO A 198 -25.98 -1.77 18.23
C PRO A 198 -27.33 -2.44 18.50
N VAL A 199 -27.42 -3.75 18.31
CA VAL A 199 -28.57 -4.53 18.75
C VAL A 199 -28.05 -5.54 19.76
N TYR A 200 -28.44 -5.31 21.02
CA TYR A 200 -28.54 -6.32 22.07
C TYR A 200 -29.52 -7.41 21.66
#